data_AF-K9PER9-F1
#
_entry.id   AF-K9PER9-F1
#
_cell.length_a   1.000
_cell.length_b   1.000
_cell.length_c   1.000
_cell.angle_alpha   90.00
_cell.angle_beta   90.00
_cell.angle_gamma   90.00
#
_symmetry.space_group_name_H-M   'P 1'
#
loop_
_entity.id
_entity.type
_entity.pdbx_description
1 polymer ?
#
loop_
_entity_poly.entity_id
_entity_poly.type
_entity_poly.pdbx_seq_one_letter_code
_entity_poly.pdbx_strand_id
1 'polypeptide(L)'
;MQPATISNRVFLGIVAFSVSFGLSLVPNWDFPRAMVTGVITLLATYAAAFCVDNRRRAYEMLVLNSLHKRIKELEGLKSRIIREIDKIEEHRNLLYTESNKLKTQVAESRNQRDNLHRESSTFTGQKKQLESEITAFKKELHSLEKSQTELNNSVSNLTAEKRRLELNCNVSRSEINQLQTQISELYEEKQDLESNLTLLGRLKPQIEEKVYELRIQLQELEINVNEQNQLLIATTIKKADVESSQNYLQTKLGEQQAELQQLQSQVSLLQEERDLLQNQVWELLQQMETFEPNSLPAQEQEDDLDLFPFSELLTPIETQEISETLSEEWMTFMEQLPDHEIQVLKAIVKQENLKGTIKQIAEANITMPNLLIDAINERANDILGELVINPGIENPEIYQEHIINVKKMLALYENLMTRQASSN
;
A
#
# COMPACT_ATOMS: atom_id res chain seq x y z
N MET A 1 0.62 -159.56 50.08
CA MET A 1 1.70 -160.24 50.82
C MET A 1 1.08 -161.18 51.85
N GLN A 2 1.64 -162.37 51.96
CA GLN A 2 1.06 -163.62 52.48
C GLN A 2 0.76 -163.59 54.00
N PRO A 3 -0.27 -164.32 54.48
CA PRO A 3 -0.53 -164.48 55.92
C PRO A 3 0.37 -165.59 56.48
N ALA A 4 1.67 -165.32 56.60
CA ALA A 4 2.61 -166.20 57.30
C ALA A 4 2.39 -166.23 58.83
N THR A 5 1.49 -165.39 59.36
CA THR A 5 1.27 -165.21 60.79
C THR A 5 0.39 -166.27 61.44
N ILE A 6 -0.41 -167.03 60.67
CA ILE A 6 -1.25 -168.10 61.22
C ILE A 6 -0.41 -169.36 61.48
N SER A 7 0.53 -169.68 60.59
CA SER A 7 1.38 -170.87 60.72
C SER A 7 2.25 -170.84 61.98
N ASN A 8 2.84 -169.68 62.30
CA ASN A 8 3.69 -169.54 63.49
C ASN A 8 2.91 -169.63 64.82
N ARG A 9 1.61 -169.27 64.81
CA ARG A 9 0.73 -169.34 66.01
C ARG A 9 0.37 -170.77 66.39
N VAL A 10 0.12 -171.61 65.37
CA VAL A 10 -0.22 -173.03 65.58
C VAL A 10 1.01 -173.82 66.02
N PHE A 11 2.19 -173.53 65.45
CA PHE A 11 3.44 -174.20 65.82
C PHE A 11 3.83 -173.95 67.28
N LEU A 12 3.71 -172.70 67.77
CA LEU A 12 4.04 -172.36 69.15
C LEU A 12 3.10 -173.03 70.17
N GLY A 13 1.80 -173.15 69.83
CA GLY A 13 0.80 -173.86 70.64
C GLY A 13 1.07 -175.36 70.76
N ILE A 14 1.50 -176.01 69.67
CA ILE A 14 1.84 -177.43 69.66
C ILE A 14 3.09 -177.70 70.51
N VAL A 15 4.13 -176.87 70.41
CA VAL A 15 5.37 -177.04 71.21
C VAL A 15 5.10 -176.84 72.71
N ALA A 16 4.31 -175.84 73.08
CA ALA A 16 3.94 -175.59 74.48
C ALA A 16 3.10 -176.73 75.08
N PHE A 17 2.22 -177.34 74.28
CA PHE A 17 1.44 -178.52 74.67
C PHE A 17 2.33 -179.73 74.92
N SER A 18 3.27 -180.03 74.02
CA SER A 18 4.19 -181.17 74.14
C SER A 18 5.09 -181.07 75.38
N VAL A 19 5.64 -179.89 75.66
CA VAL A 19 6.52 -179.67 76.84
C VAL A 19 5.72 -179.78 78.14
N SER A 20 4.49 -179.25 78.19
CA SER A 20 3.66 -179.26 79.40
C SER A 20 3.02 -180.62 79.67
N PHE A 21 2.66 -181.36 78.61
CA PHE A 21 2.18 -182.75 78.71
C PHE A 21 3.31 -183.69 79.19
N GLY A 22 4.53 -183.53 78.65
CA GLY A 22 5.69 -184.32 79.06
C GLY A 22 6.09 -184.10 80.52
N LEU A 23 6.13 -182.86 81.00
CA LEU A 23 6.52 -182.55 82.38
C LEU A 23 5.52 -183.06 83.42
N SER A 24 4.22 -183.10 83.09
CA SER A 24 3.18 -183.56 84.02
C SER A 24 3.00 -185.09 84.06
N LEU A 25 3.58 -185.85 83.12
CA LEU A 25 3.45 -187.30 83.05
C LEU A 25 4.50 -188.05 83.91
N VAL A 26 5.67 -187.44 84.11
CA VAL A 26 6.89 -188.09 84.64
C VAL A 26 6.85 -188.47 86.13
N PRO A 27 6.12 -187.78 87.04
CA PRO A 27 6.16 -188.15 88.46
C PRO A 27 5.11 -189.16 88.93
N ASN A 28 3.87 -189.13 88.39
CA ASN A 28 2.73 -189.86 89.00
C ASN A 28 1.88 -190.71 88.02
N TRP A 29 2.23 -190.81 86.73
CA TRP A 29 1.48 -191.57 85.69
C TRP A 29 -0.05 -191.27 85.66
N ASP A 30 -0.47 -190.09 86.13
CA ASP A 30 -1.86 -189.62 86.15
C ASP A 30 -2.23 -188.93 84.83
N PHE A 31 -2.65 -189.72 83.85
CA PHE A 31 -3.09 -189.23 82.54
C PHE A 31 -4.14 -188.09 82.55
N PRO A 32 -5.18 -188.09 83.43
CA PRO A 32 -6.22 -187.06 83.34
C PRO A 32 -5.73 -185.68 83.79
N ARG A 33 -4.78 -185.59 84.73
CA ARG A 33 -4.26 -184.28 85.18
C ARG A 33 -3.33 -183.66 84.15
N ALA A 34 -2.47 -184.46 83.52
CA ALA A 34 -1.52 -183.98 82.51
C ALA A 34 -2.22 -183.35 81.29
N MET A 35 -3.33 -183.95 80.84
CA MET A 35 -4.13 -183.42 79.73
C MET A 35 -4.73 -182.05 80.05
N VAL A 36 -5.24 -181.85 81.27
CA VAL A 36 -5.84 -180.57 81.71
C VAL A 36 -4.80 -179.46 81.73
N THR A 37 -3.60 -179.70 82.27
CA THR A 37 -2.49 -178.72 82.22
C THR A 37 -2.06 -178.37 80.80
N GLY A 38 -2.04 -179.36 79.89
CA GLY A 38 -1.73 -179.11 78.47
C GLY A 38 -2.74 -178.19 77.81
N VAL A 39 -4.04 -178.43 78.03
CA VAL A 39 -5.13 -177.60 77.46
C VAL A 39 -5.14 -176.19 78.03
N ILE A 40 -4.92 -176.03 79.34
CA ILE A 40 -4.83 -174.70 79.99
C ILE A 40 -3.66 -173.91 79.40
N THR A 41 -2.50 -174.54 79.18
CA THR A 41 -1.32 -173.88 78.63
C THR A 41 -1.53 -173.43 77.18
N LEU A 42 -2.25 -174.22 76.38
CA LEU A 42 -2.58 -173.86 75.00
C LEU A 42 -3.52 -172.64 74.93
N LEU A 43 -4.55 -172.62 75.79
CA LEU A 43 -5.44 -171.46 75.92
C LEU A 43 -4.71 -170.20 76.41
N ALA A 44 -3.82 -170.34 77.42
CA ALA A 44 -3.03 -169.22 77.94
C ALA A 44 -2.07 -168.66 76.88
N THR A 45 -1.40 -169.52 76.12
CA THR A 45 -0.48 -169.13 75.04
C THR A 45 -1.21 -168.44 73.90
N TYR A 46 -2.40 -168.94 73.53
CA TYR A 46 -3.24 -168.33 72.51
C TYR A 46 -3.77 -166.95 72.94
N ALA A 47 -4.22 -166.81 74.19
CA ALA A 47 -4.65 -165.54 74.75
C ALA A 47 -3.52 -164.50 74.82
N ALA A 48 -2.30 -164.93 75.21
CA ALA A 48 -1.13 -164.07 75.23
C ALA A 48 -0.75 -163.57 73.82
N ALA A 49 -0.78 -164.45 72.81
CA ALA A 49 -0.51 -164.07 71.43
C ALA A 49 -1.54 -163.07 70.86
N PHE A 50 -2.83 -163.24 71.20
CA PHE A 50 -3.88 -162.30 70.80
C PHE A 50 -3.74 -160.93 71.48
N CYS A 51 -3.38 -160.91 72.76
CA CYS A 51 -3.16 -159.66 73.50
C CYS A 51 -1.96 -158.86 72.93
N VAL A 52 -0.86 -159.55 72.57
CA VAL A 52 0.32 -158.91 71.97
C VAL A 52 0.02 -158.36 70.56
N ASP A 53 -0.76 -159.08 69.75
CA ASP A 53 -1.14 -158.63 68.40
C ASP A 53 -2.08 -157.41 68.44
N ASN A 54 -3.03 -157.39 69.38
CA ASN A 54 -3.91 -156.25 69.60
C ASN A 54 -3.13 -155.02 70.08
N ARG A 55 -2.15 -155.22 70.95
CA ARG A 55 -1.24 -154.16 71.41
C ARG A 55 -0.36 -153.63 70.27
N ARG A 56 0.15 -154.51 69.40
CA ARG A 56 0.94 -154.11 68.22
C ARG A 56 0.10 -153.29 67.23
N ARG A 57 -1.15 -153.70 66.95
CA ARG A 57 -2.07 -152.90 66.11
C ARG A 57 -2.42 -151.56 66.75
N ALA A 58 -2.59 -151.51 68.06
CA ALA A 58 -2.80 -150.26 68.77
C ALA A 58 -1.58 -149.32 68.65
N TYR A 59 -0.35 -149.85 68.76
CA TYR A 59 0.86 -149.06 68.52
C TYR A 59 0.99 -148.62 67.06
N GLU A 60 0.74 -149.50 66.09
CA GLU A 60 0.76 -149.14 64.66
C GLU A 60 -0.29 -148.08 64.33
N MET A 61 -1.48 -148.14 64.95
CA MET A 61 -2.54 -147.14 64.81
C MET A 61 -2.17 -145.81 65.49
N LEU A 62 -1.51 -145.82 66.65
CA LEU A 62 -0.98 -144.61 67.29
C LEU A 62 0.13 -143.96 66.44
N VAL A 63 1.03 -144.77 65.88
CA VAL A 63 2.09 -144.30 64.98
C VAL A 63 1.47 -143.74 63.70
N LEU A 64 0.53 -144.45 63.08
CA LEU A 64 -0.24 -143.96 61.93
C LEU A 64 -1.00 -142.67 62.25
N ASN A 65 -1.66 -142.58 63.41
CA ASN A 65 -2.36 -141.36 63.82
C ASN A 65 -1.39 -140.19 64.04
N SER A 66 -0.21 -140.44 64.61
CA SER A 66 0.83 -139.41 64.76
C SER A 66 1.40 -138.96 63.41
N LEU A 67 1.58 -139.89 62.47
CA LEU A 67 2.02 -139.60 61.10
C LEU A 67 0.93 -138.82 60.33
N HIS A 68 -0.34 -139.23 60.43
CA HIS A 68 -1.46 -138.50 59.83
C HIS A 68 -1.61 -137.10 60.43
N LYS A 69 -1.45 -136.94 61.75
CA LYS A 69 -1.47 -135.64 62.42
C LYS A 69 -0.32 -134.76 61.91
N ARG A 70 0.90 -135.32 61.80
CA ARG A 70 2.06 -134.61 61.28
C ARG A 70 1.91 -134.25 59.80
N ILE A 71 1.34 -135.14 58.98
CA ILE A 71 0.99 -134.87 57.58
C ILE A 71 -0.01 -133.72 57.51
N LYS A 72 -1.07 -133.74 58.32
CA LYS A 72 -2.06 -132.66 58.38
C LYS A 72 -1.47 -131.33 58.84
N GLU A 73 -0.56 -131.35 59.82
CA GLU A 73 0.17 -130.16 60.26
C GLU A 73 1.10 -129.63 59.16
N LEU A 74 1.83 -130.51 58.46
CA LEU A 74 2.69 -130.14 57.33
C LEU A 74 1.88 -129.62 56.15
N GLU A 75 0.71 -130.20 55.85
CA GLU A 75 -0.24 -129.69 54.85
C GLU A 75 -0.80 -128.32 55.25
N GLY A 76 -1.12 -128.13 56.54
CA GLY A 76 -1.52 -126.86 57.11
C GLY A 76 -0.43 -125.79 56.95
N LEU A 77 0.82 -126.12 57.28
CA LEU A 77 1.97 -125.23 57.09
C LEU A 77 2.22 -124.93 55.61
N LYS A 78 2.14 -125.93 54.73
CA LYS A 78 2.25 -125.75 53.27
C LYS A 78 1.17 -124.79 52.77
N SER A 79 -0.07 -124.92 53.23
CA SER A 79 -1.15 -124.00 52.85
C SER A 79 -0.93 -122.57 53.35
N ARG A 80 -0.32 -122.40 54.53
CA ARG A 80 0.04 -121.08 55.08
C ARG A 80 1.18 -120.46 54.25
N ILE A 81 2.21 -121.23 53.94
CA ILE A 81 3.34 -120.80 53.11
C ILE A 81 2.86 -120.41 51.71
N ILE A 82 1.99 -121.21 51.08
CA ILE A 82 1.41 -120.88 49.77
C ILE A 82 0.65 -119.55 49.85
N ARG A 83 -0.18 -119.36 50.88
CA ARG A 83 -0.89 -118.08 51.07
C ARG A 83 0.04 -116.89 51.29
N GLU A 84 1.16 -117.09 51.99
CA GLU A 84 2.17 -116.04 52.18
C GLU A 84 2.92 -115.75 50.87
N ILE A 85 3.25 -116.78 50.08
CA ILE A 85 3.81 -116.62 48.74
C ILE A 85 2.85 -115.86 47.84
N ASP A 86 1.57 -116.22 47.81
CA ASP A 86 0.55 -115.54 47.00
C ASP A 86 0.44 -114.05 47.38
N LYS A 87 0.44 -113.74 48.68
CA LYS A 87 0.45 -112.35 49.16
C LYS A 87 1.72 -111.58 48.77
N ILE A 88 2.89 -112.23 48.84
CA ILE A 88 4.16 -111.63 48.42
C ILE A 88 4.17 -111.41 46.90
N GLU A 89 3.63 -112.35 46.12
CA GLU A 89 3.47 -112.25 44.67
C GLU A 89 2.55 -111.08 44.31
N GLU A 90 1.41 -110.93 44.99
CA GLU A 90 0.51 -109.79 44.85
C GLU A 90 1.20 -108.47 45.20
N HIS A 91 1.90 -108.38 46.33
CA HIS A 91 2.66 -107.19 46.72
C HIS A 91 3.79 -106.87 45.73
N ARG A 92 4.49 -107.88 45.22
CA ARG A 92 5.53 -107.72 44.20
C ARG A 92 4.94 -107.18 42.91
N ASN A 93 3.79 -107.70 42.47
CA ASN A 93 3.10 -107.22 41.28
C ASN A 93 2.61 -105.77 41.46
N LEU A 94 2.06 -105.44 42.64
CA LEU A 94 1.68 -104.07 42.97
C LEU A 94 2.90 -103.12 42.93
N LEU A 95 3.99 -103.46 43.63
CA LEU A 95 5.22 -102.67 43.62
C LEU A 95 5.81 -102.54 42.21
N TYR A 96 5.74 -103.58 41.39
CA TYR A 96 6.21 -103.54 40.01
C TYR A 96 5.37 -102.58 39.15
N THR A 97 4.04 -102.64 39.27
CA THR A 97 3.15 -101.71 38.57
C THR A 97 3.33 -100.27 39.04
N GLU A 98 3.51 -100.05 40.33
CA GLU A 98 3.78 -98.73 40.91
C GLU A 98 5.14 -98.19 40.42
N SER A 99 6.20 -99.00 40.44
CA SER A 99 7.51 -98.64 39.90
C SER A 99 7.44 -98.29 38.42
N ASN A 100 6.66 -99.02 37.63
CA ASN A 100 6.46 -98.70 36.22
C ASN A 100 5.68 -97.37 36.05
N LYS A 101 4.66 -97.13 36.87
CA LYS A 101 3.90 -95.87 36.86
C LYS A 101 4.80 -94.68 37.21
N LEU A 102 5.61 -94.80 38.27
CA LEU A 102 6.61 -93.81 38.68
C LEU A 102 7.62 -93.56 37.57
N LYS A 103 8.13 -94.63 36.93
CA LYS A 103 9.06 -94.52 35.80
C LYS A 103 8.47 -93.73 34.63
N THR A 104 7.21 -94.01 34.27
CA THR A 104 6.49 -93.26 33.23
C THR A 104 6.30 -91.81 33.64
N GLN A 105 5.89 -91.54 34.89
CA GLN A 105 5.69 -90.18 35.39
C GLN A 105 6.99 -89.36 35.40
N VAL A 106 8.12 -89.99 35.77
CA VAL A 106 9.45 -89.35 35.71
C VAL A 106 9.85 -89.06 34.26
N ALA A 107 9.58 -89.97 33.33
CA ALA A 107 9.85 -89.73 31.91
C ALA A 107 9.00 -88.58 31.35
N GLU A 108 7.71 -88.52 31.70
CA GLU A 108 6.82 -87.43 31.31
C GLU A 108 7.28 -86.09 31.90
N SER A 109 7.64 -86.06 33.19
CA SER A 109 8.16 -84.85 33.85
C SER A 109 9.45 -84.35 33.21
N ARG A 110 10.34 -85.25 32.79
CA ARG A 110 11.55 -84.88 32.04
C ARG A 110 11.21 -84.27 30.69
N ASN A 111 10.30 -84.88 29.94
CA ASN A 111 9.85 -84.33 28.65
C ASN A 111 9.22 -82.95 28.82
N GLN A 112 8.38 -82.74 29.84
CA GLN A 112 7.79 -81.43 30.15
C GLN A 112 8.87 -80.39 30.47
N ARG A 113 9.84 -80.73 31.33
CA ARG A 113 10.96 -79.84 31.66
C ARG A 113 11.78 -79.48 30.42
N ASP A 114 12.05 -80.45 29.55
CA ASP A 114 12.86 -80.23 28.35
C ASP A 114 12.08 -79.35 27.33
N ASN A 115 10.76 -79.53 27.22
CA ASN A 115 9.88 -78.64 26.45
C ASN A 115 9.89 -77.21 27.00
N LEU A 116 9.72 -77.03 28.32
CA LEU A 116 9.77 -75.72 28.98
C LEU A 116 11.14 -75.04 28.80
N HIS A 117 12.22 -75.81 28.84
CA HIS A 117 13.56 -75.27 28.55
C HIS A 117 13.69 -74.76 27.12
N ARG A 118 13.14 -75.50 26.15
CA ARG A 118 13.12 -75.07 24.75
C ARG A 118 12.30 -73.80 24.57
N GLU A 119 11.11 -73.72 25.16
CA GLU A 119 10.27 -72.52 25.13
C GLU A 119 10.96 -71.32 25.80
N SER A 120 11.58 -71.52 26.97
CA SER A 120 12.35 -70.48 27.65
C SER A 120 13.53 -69.99 26.80
N SER A 121 14.19 -70.88 26.06
CA SER A 121 15.26 -70.50 25.13
C SER A 121 14.70 -69.68 23.96
N THR A 122 13.55 -70.06 23.41
CA THR A 122 12.87 -69.30 22.35
C THR A 122 12.47 -67.90 22.84
N PHE A 123 11.85 -67.78 24.01
CA PHE A 123 11.49 -66.49 24.61
C PHE A 123 12.71 -65.61 24.88
N THR A 124 13.83 -66.20 25.33
CA THR A 124 15.09 -65.46 25.52
C THR A 124 15.61 -64.90 24.19
N GLY A 125 15.54 -65.69 23.11
CA GLY A 125 15.90 -65.24 21.76
C GLY A 125 15.01 -64.10 21.27
N GLN A 126 13.68 -64.24 21.39
CA GLN A 126 12.71 -63.21 21.02
C GLN A 126 12.91 -61.92 21.81
N LYS A 127 13.15 -62.01 23.12
CA LYS A 127 13.44 -60.86 23.97
C LYS A 127 14.68 -60.10 23.48
N LYS A 128 15.77 -60.82 23.18
CA LYS A 128 17.00 -60.21 22.66
C LYS A 128 16.79 -59.55 21.31
N GLN A 129 15.97 -60.14 20.44
CA GLN A 129 15.60 -59.55 19.16
C GLN A 129 14.82 -58.24 19.36
N LEU A 130 13.77 -58.26 20.18
CA LEU A 130 12.98 -57.06 20.49
C LEU A 130 13.83 -55.96 21.13
N GLU A 131 14.75 -56.30 22.03
CA GLU A 131 15.70 -55.34 22.59
C GLU A 131 16.56 -54.71 21.48
N SER A 132 17.04 -55.49 20.52
CA SER A 132 17.82 -54.96 19.40
C SER A 132 16.99 -54.03 18.51
N GLU A 133 15.74 -54.38 18.21
CA GLU A 133 14.80 -53.55 17.44
C GLU A 133 14.48 -52.24 18.17
N ILE A 134 14.25 -52.28 19.49
CA ILE A 134 14.06 -51.08 20.31
C ILE A 134 15.29 -50.18 20.24
N THR A 135 16.51 -50.73 20.32
CA THR A 135 17.72 -49.89 20.20
C THR A 135 17.90 -49.31 18.81
N ALA A 136 17.48 -50.01 17.75
CA ALA A 136 17.52 -49.51 16.38
C ALA A 136 16.52 -48.36 16.20
N PHE A 137 15.25 -48.56 16.60
CA PHE A 137 14.23 -47.51 16.55
C PHE A 137 14.59 -46.29 17.39
N LYS A 138 15.22 -46.47 18.55
CA LYS A 138 15.70 -45.35 19.36
C LYS A 138 16.75 -44.51 18.63
N LYS A 139 17.66 -45.15 17.88
CA LYS A 139 18.65 -44.44 17.06
C LYS A 139 17.99 -43.72 15.90
N GLU A 140 17.05 -44.35 15.22
CA GLU A 140 16.30 -43.74 14.12
C GLU A 140 15.51 -42.52 14.60
N LEU A 141 14.82 -42.63 15.74
CA LEU A 141 14.08 -41.52 16.35
C LEU A 141 15.03 -40.34 16.67
N HIS A 142 16.17 -40.60 17.29
CA HIS A 142 17.16 -39.55 17.55
C HIS A 142 17.70 -38.93 16.24
N SER A 143 17.91 -39.72 15.20
CA SER A 143 18.35 -39.18 13.90
C SER A 143 17.28 -38.30 13.25
N LEU A 144 16.01 -38.69 13.40
CA LEU A 144 14.87 -37.94 12.87
C LEU A 144 14.64 -36.65 13.66
N GLU A 145 14.77 -36.68 14.98
CA GLU A 145 14.72 -35.50 15.85
C GLU A 145 15.83 -34.52 15.48
N LYS A 146 17.06 -35.00 15.26
CA LYS A 146 18.16 -34.16 14.78
C LYS A 146 17.83 -33.51 13.44
N SER A 147 17.37 -34.28 12.46
CA SER A 147 16.95 -33.77 11.15
C SER A 147 15.82 -32.73 11.26
N GLN A 148 14.85 -32.96 12.15
CA GLN A 148 13.77 -32.01 12.43
C GLN A 148 14.31 -30.69 12.98
N THR A 149 15.27 -30.72 13.92
CA THR A 149 15.89 -29.51 14.44
C THR A 149 16.70 -28.76 13.38
N GLU A 150 17.43 -29.46 12.52
CA GLU A 150 18.18 -28.88 11.40
C GLU A 150 17.25 -28.23 10.37
N LEU A 151 16.13 -28.88 10.07
CA LEU A 151 15.10 -28.34 9.18
C LEU A 151 14.43 -27.10 9.78
N ASN A 152 14.06 -27.14 11.07
CA ASN A 152 13.48 -25.99 11.76
C ASN A 152 14.44 -24.78 11.76
N ASN A 153 15.73 -25.01 12.01
CA ASN A 153 16.75 -23.97 11.93
C ASN A 153 16.86 -23.39 10.51
N SER A 154 16.85 -24.25 9.50
CA SER A 154 16.89 -23.84 8.09
C SER A 154 15.66 -23.02 7.69
N VAL A 155 14.46 -23.42 8.14
CA VAL A 155 13.22 -22.67 7.93
C VAL A 155 13.25 -21.31 8.63
N SER A 156 13.75 -21.24 9.87
CA SER A 156 13.93 -19.98 10.58
C SER A 156 14.86 -19.03 9.84
N ASN A 157 16.01 -19.54 9.37
CA ASN A 157 16.98 -18.76 8.60
C ASN A 157 16.40 -18.28 7.27
N LEU A 158 15.72 -19.15 6.52
CA LEU A 158 15.05 -18.77 5.28
C LEU A 158 13.95 -17.74 5.51
N THR A 159 13.23 -17.82 6.63
CA THR A 159 12.22 -16.83 7.00
C THR A 159 12.86 -15.47 7.30
N ALA A 160 14.00 -15.43 7.97
CA ALA A 160 14.75 -14.21 8.23
C ALA A 160 15.28 -13.58 6.93
N GLU A 161 15.88 -14.40 6.06
CA GLU A 161 16.35 -13.97 4.73
C GLU A 161 15.21 -13.44 3.85
N LYS A 162 14.06 -14.12 3.83
CA LYS A 162 12.86 -13.64 3.13
C LYS A 162 12.44 -12.26 3.62
N ARG A 163 12.35 -12.04 4.93
CA ARG A 163 12.00 -10.72 5.50
C ARG A 163 13.02 -9.65 5.11
N ARG A 164 14.31 -9.98 5.14
CA ARG A 164 15.38 -9.07 4.72
C ARG A 164 15.23 -8.66 3.25
N LEU A 165 14.94 -9.63 2.38
CA LEU A 165 14.74 -9.38 0.95
C LEU A 165 13.47 -8.54 0.71
N GLU A 166 12.38 -8.83 1.40
CA GLU A 166 11.14 -8.03 1.33
C GLU A 166 11.38 -6.57 1.74
N LEU A 167 12.14 -6.33 2.82
CA LEU A 167 12.52 -4.97 3.23
C LEU A 167 13.34 -4.27 2.14
N ASN A 168 14.34 -4.93 1.57
CA ASN A 168 15.15 -4.35 0.49
C ASN A 168 14.30 -4.03 -0.75
N CYS A 169 13.39 -4.92 -1.14
CA CYS A 169 12.47 -4.66 -2.26
C CYS A 169 11.57 -3.44 -1.99
N ASN A 170 11.09 -3.26 -0.77
CA ASN A 170 10.29 -2.10 -0.39
C ASN A 170 11.10 -0.80 -0.46
N VAL A 171 12.36 -0.82 -0.01
CA VAL A 171 13.27 0.33 -0.11
C VAL A 171 13.53 0.68 -1.58
N SER A 172 13.93 -0.28 -2.41
CA SER A 172 14.15 -0.04 -3.84
C SER A 172 12.89 0.45 -4.55
N ARG A 173 11.69 -0.04 -4.16
CA ARG A 173 10.43 0.46 -4.70
C ARG A 173 10.17 1.92 -4.31
N SER A 174 10.49 2.30 -3.08
CA SER A 174 10.41 3.69 -2.62
C SER A 174 11.37 4.60 -3.39
N GLU A 175 12.62 4.16 -3.61
CA GLU A 175 13.61 4.89 -4.40
C GLU A 175 13.15 5.07 -5.86
N ILE A 176 12.59 4.03 -6.49
CA ILE A 176 12.03 4.11 -7.83
C ILE A 176 10.88 5.14 -7.89
N ASN A 177 9.98 5.13 -6.91
CA ASN A 177 8.88 6.10 -6.87
C ASN A 177 9.38 7.54 -6.68
N GLN A 178 10.42 7.75 -5.86
CA GLN A 178 11.06 9.05 -5.69
C GLN A 178 11.69 9.53 -6.99
N LEU A 179 12.46 8.66 -7.67
CA LEU A 179 13.05 8.99 -8.97
C LEU A 179 11.99 9.28 -10.04
N GLN A 180 10.89 8.54 -10.06
CA GLN A 180 9.77 8.82 -10.97
C GLN A 180 9.17 10.22 -10.72
N THR A 181 8.99 10.58 -9.45
CA THR A 181 8.49 11.92 -9.07
C THR A 181 9.44 13.01 -9.55
N GLN A 182 10.75 12.86 -9.29
CA GLN A 182 11.76 13.81 -9.77
C GLN A 182 11.81 13.91 -11.30
N ILE A 183 11.63 12.80 -12.02
CA ILE A 183 11.57 12.81 -13.49
C ILE A 183 10.34 13.57 -13.98
N SER A 184 9.20 13.41 -13.33
CA SER A 184 7.98 14.17 -13.65
C SER A 184 8.16 15.67 -13.41
N GLU A 185 8.72 16.06 -12.26
CA GLU A 185 9.04 17.46 -11.94
C GLU A 185 9.98 18.07 -12.99
N LEU A 186 11.07 17.39 -13.33
CA LEU A 186 12.01 17.83 -14.36
C LEU A 186 11.37 17.93 -15.76
N TYR A 187 10.38 17.08 -16.05
CA TYR A 187 9.65 17.15 -17.31
C TYR A 187 8.75 18.38 -17.39
N GLU A 188 8.08 18.72 -16.29
CA GLU A 188 7.28 19.95 -16.18
C GLU A 188 8.17 21.20 -16.28
N GLU A 189 9.29 21.25 -15.54
CA GLU A 189 10.25 22.36 -15.64
C GLU A 189 10.80 22.53 -17.05
N LYS A 190 11.09 21.42 -17.74
CA LYS A 190 11.52 21.45 -19.14
C LYS A 190 10.43 22.05 -20.04
N GLN A 191 9.18 21.64 -19.86
CA GLN A 191 8.06 22.15 -20.66
C GLN A 191 7.85 23.66 -20.44
N ASP A 192 7.97 24.12 -19.21
CA ASP A 192 7.88 25.54 -18.87
C ASP A 192 9.02 26.35 -19.49
N LEU A 193 10.25 25.82 -19.46
CA LEU A 193 11.40 26.44 -20.14
C LEU A 193 11.21 26.50 -21.65
N GLU A 194 10.69 25.45 -22.29
CA GLU A 194 10.37 25.43 -23.72
C GLU A 194 9.30 26.46 -24.09
N SER A 195 8.27 26.63 -23.25
CA SER A 195 7.24 27.65 -23.40
C SER A 195 7.82 29.07 -23.30
N ASN A 196 8.63 29.32 -22.27
CA ASN A 196 9.33 30.60 -22.09
C ASN A 196 10.28 30.93 -23.24
N LEU A 197 11.00 29.93 -23.75
CA LEU A 197 11.89 30.10 -24.90
C LEU A 197 11.10 30.43 -26.16
N THR A 198 9.94 29.79 -26.36
CA THR A 198 9.02 30.10 -27.47
C THR A 198 8.49 31.53 -27.36
N LEU A 199 8.10 31.97 -26.17
CA LEU A 199 7.67 33.35 -25.94
C LEU A 199 8.79 34.35 -26.22
N LEU A 200 10.00 34.09 -25.71
CA LEU A 200 11.17 34.93 -25.95
C LEU A 200 11.51 35.00 -27.45
N GLY A 201 11.38 33.87 -28.16
CA GLY A 201 11.52 33.78 -29.61
C GLY A 201 10.51 34.63 -30.38
N ARG A 202 9.32 34.90 -29.81
CA ARG A 202 8.31 35.81 -30.38
C ARG A 202 8.52 37.26 -30.00
N LEU A 203 8.94 37.54 -28.77
CA LEU A 203 9.15 38.91 -28.27
C LEU A 203 10.37 39.57 -28.90
N LYS A 204 11.47 38.82 -29.09
CA LYS A 204 12.70 39.34 -29.71
C LYS A 204 12.45 40.03 -31.06
N PRO A 205 11.81 39.40 -32.07
CA PRO A 205 11.58 40.06 -33.35
C PRO A 205 10.62 41.27 -33.24
N GLN A 206 9.64 41.24 -32.33
CA GLN A 206 8.75 42.39 -32.10
C GLN A 206 9.52 43.61 -31.56
N ILE A 207 10.45 43.38 -30.64
CA ILE A 207 11.32 44.45 -30.13
C ILE A 207 12.29 44.93 -31.22
N GLU A 208 12.88 44.01 -32.00
CA GLU A 208 13.74 44.37 -33.13
C GLU A 208 12.98 45.25 -34.14
N GLU A 209 11.74 44.89 -34.49
CA GLU A 209 10.86 45.68 -35.37
C GLU A 209 10.58 47.07 -34.80
N LYS A 210 10.22 47.18 -33.51
CA LYS A 210 10.02 48.47 -32.85
C LYS A 210 11.27 49.34 -32.83
N VAL A 211 12.45 48.73 -32.65
CA VAL A 211 13.73 49.45 -32.73
C VAL A 211 13.98 49.95 -34.16
N TYR A 212 13.67 49.16 -35.19
CA TYR A 212 13.75 49.60 -36.58
C TYR A 212 12.77 50.75 -36.87
N GLU A 213 11.52 50.65 -36.41
CA GLU A 213 10.50 51.70 -36.56
C GLU A 213 10.95 53.02 -35.91
N LEU A 214 11.41 52.97 -34.65
CA LEU A 214 11.92 54.15 -33.95
C LEU A 214 13.14 54.76 -34.65
N ARG A 215 14.01 53.94 -35.24
CA ARG A 215 15.16 54.43 -36.02
C ARG A 215 14.69 55.20 -37.25
N ILE A 216 13.67 54.73 -37.95
CA ILE A 216 13.10 55.43 -39.10
C ILE A 216 12.49 56.76 -38.67
N GLN A 217 11.68 56.77 -37.60
CA GLN A 217 11.09 57.99 -37.06
C GLN A 217 12.14 59.03 -36.66
N LEU A 218 13.23 58.59 -36.03
CA LEU A 218 14.34 59.48 -35.66
C LEU A 218 15.01 60.09 -36.89
N GLN A 219 15.22 59.31 -37.95
CA GLN A 219 15.78 59.79 -39.21
C GLN A 219 14.85 60.81 -39.91
N GLU A 220 13.55 60.57 -39.90
CA GLU A 220 12.56 61.50 -40.45
C GLU A 220 12.52 62.82 -39.68
N LEU A 221 12.57 62.74 -38.34
CA LEU A 221 12.63 63.92 -37.49
C LEU A 221 13.93 64.72 -37.71
N GLU A 222 15.06 64.04 -37.91
CA GLU A 222 16.35 64.68 -38.23
C GLU A 222 16.29 65.42 -39.57
N ILE A 223 15.65 64.83 -40.59
CA ILE A 223 15.40 65.50 -41.88
C ILE A 223 14.54 66.75 -41.68
N ASN A 224 13.44 66.65 -40.94
CA ASN A 224 12.54 67.78 -40.68
C ASN A 224 13.26 68.91 -39.92
N VAL A 225 14.04 68.59 -38.88
CA VAL A 225 14.87 69.56 -38.15
C VAL A 225 15.85 70.27 -39.09
N ASN A 226 16.49 69.53 -39.99
CA ASN A 226 17.40 70.11 -40.97
C ASN A 226 16.67 71.04 -41.96
N GLU A 227 15.50 70.66 -42.44
CA GLU A 227 14.65 71.51 -43.30
C GLU A 227 14.20 72.79 -42.59
N GLN A 228 13.73 72.68 -41.33
CA GLN A 228 13.37 73.83 -40.52
C GLN A 228 14.56 74.77 -40.30
N ASN A 229 15.76 74.21 -40.07
CA ASN A 229 16.97 75.00 -39.92
C ASN A 229 17.33 75.75 -41.22
N GLN A 230 17.19 75.11 -42.39
CA GLN A 230 17.37 75.78 -43.68
C GLN A 230 16.37 76.93 -43.88
N LEU A 231 15.09 76.72 -43.54
CA LEU A 231 14.07 77.76 -43.59
C LEU A 231 14.35 78.90 -42.60
N LEU A 232 14.86 78.60 -41.41
CA LEU A 232 15.28 79.59 -40.42
C LEU A 232 16.41 80.45 -40.98
N ILE A 233 17.44 79.83 -41.59
CA ILE A 233 18.54 80.54 -42.23
C ILE A 233 18.02 81.44 -43.36
N ALA A 234 17.17 80.91 -44.25
CA ALA A 234 16.60 81.69 -45.36
C ALA A 234 15.76 82.88 -44.86
N THR A 235 14.95 82.68 -43.81
CA THR A 235 14.16 83.74 -43.17
C THR A 235 15.06 84.78 -42.50
N THR A 236 16.16 84.34 -41.87
CA THR A 236 17.14 85.24 -41.25
C THR A 236 17.83 86.11 -42.31
N ILE A 237 18.19 85.54 -43.46
CA ILE A 237 18.75 86.29 -44.60
C ILE A 237 17.74 87.31 -45.12
N LYS A 238 16.48 86.91 -45.36
CA LYS A 238 15.43 87.84 -45.81
C LYS A 238 15.18 88.96 -44.80
N LYS A 239 15.20 88.65 -43.50
CA LYS A 239 15.07 89.65 -42.45
C LYS A 239 16.22 90.67 -42.52
N ALA A 240 17.47 90.21 -42.68
CA ALA A 240 18.61 91.10 -42.83
C ALA A 240 18.51 91.98 -44.10
N ASP A 241 18.00 91.44 -45.20
CA ASP A 241 17.76 92.20 -46.43
C ASP A 241 16.71 93.30 -46.26
N VAL A 242 15.58 92.97 -45.62
CA VAL A 242 14.54 93.96 -45.25
C VAL A 242 15.10 95.01 -44.30
N GLU A 243 15.88 94.62 -43.29
CA GLU A 243 16.53 95.56 -42.36
C GLU A 243 17.51 96.49 -43.10
N SER A 244 18.26 95.98 -44.07
CA SER A 244 19.12 96.80 -44.92
C SER A 244 18.33 97.77 -45.79
N SER A 245 17.20 97.33 -46.35
CA SER A 245 16.28 98.16 -47.14
C SER A 245 15.62 99.24 -46.28
N GLN A 246 15.24 98.90 -45.04
CA GLN A 246 14.70 99.84 -44.07
C GLN A 246 15.74 100.90 -43.69
N ASN A 247 16.99 100.50 -43.42
CA ASN A 247 18.09 101.43 -43.15
C ASN A 247 18.36 102.35 -44.35
N TYR A 248 18.31 101.81 -45.57
CA TYR A 248 18.43 102.59 -46.80
C TYR A 248 17.31 103.64 -46.92
N LEU A 249 16.05 103.23 -46.74
CA LEU A 249 14.91 104.15 -46.76
C LEU A 249 14.99 105.20 -45.65
N GLN A 250 15.43 104.82 -44.46
CA GLN A 250 15.61 105.75 -43.35
C GLN A 250 16.72 106.77 -43.60
N THR A 251 17.81 106.35 -44.26
CA THR A 251 18.87 107.26 -44.73
C THR A 251 18.31 108.24 -45.76
N LYS A 252 17.59 107.74 -46.76
CA LYS A 252 16.95 108.56 -47.81
C LYS A 252 15.93 109.55 -47.24
N LEU A 253 15.14 109.13 -46.24
CA LEU A 253 14.21 110.01 -45.52
C LEU A 253 14.98 111.13 -44.82
N GLY A 254 16.10 110.81 -44.16
CA GLY A 254 16.98 111.79 -43.54
C GLY A 254 17.56 112.79 -44.54
N GLU A 255 17.99 112.32 -45.71
CA GLU A 255 18.45 113.17 -46.82
C GLU A 255 17.35 114.12 -47.32
N GLN A 256 16.14 113.60 -47.58
CA GLN A 256 15.00 114.43 -48.00
C GLN A 256 14.59 115.44 -46.93
N GLN A 257 14.67 115.07 -45.64
CA GLN A 257 14.37 115.97 -44.55
C GLN A 257 15.43 117.08 -44.42
N ALA A 258 16.71 116.77 -44.66
CA ALA A 258 17.77 117.77 -44.75
C ALA A 258 17.59 118.70 -45.97
N GLU A 259 17.20 118.15 -47.12
CA GLU A 259 16.86 118.93 -48.32
C GLU A 259 15.66 119.85 -48.08
N LEU A 260 14.61 119.35 -47.41
CA LEU A 260 13.48 120.17 -46.97
C LEU A 260 13.90 121.29 -46.03
N GLN A 261 14.76 121.02 -45.04
CA GLN A 261 15.30 122.05 -44.16
C GLN A 261 16.13 123.09 -44.94
N GLN A 262 16.91 122.64 -45.92
CA GLN A 262 17.67 123.54 -46.79
C GLN A 262 16.74 124.41 -47.65
N LEU A 263 15.71 123.83 -48.27
CA LEU A 263 14.68 124.56 -49.00
C LEU A 263 13.93 125.54 -48.09
N GLN A 264 13.57 125.13 -46.88
CA GLN A 264 12.92 125.99 -45.89
C GLN A 264 13.83 127.16 -45.47
N SER A 265 15.14 126.94 -45.35
CA SER A 265 16.12 128.00 -45.12
C SER A 265 16.23 128.94 -46.32
N GLN A 266 16.21 128.41 -47.55
CA GLN A 266 16.20 129.22 -48.77
C GLN A 266 14.92 130.05 -48.89
N VAL A 267 13.77 129.47 -48.58
CA VAL A 267 12.49 130.18 -48.52
C VAL A 267 12.55 131.27 -47.45
N SER A 268 13.14 131.01 -46.29
CA SER A 268 13.31 132.03 -45.25
C SER A 268 14.22 133.17 -45.71
N LEU A 269 15.33 132.87 -46.39
CA LEU A 269 16.23 133.88 -46.98
C LEU A 269 15.53 134.69 -48.07
N LEU A 270 14.81 134.02 -48.99
CA LEU A 270 14.01 134.70 -50.01
C LEU A 270 12.89 135.54 -49.40
N GLN A 271 12.34 135.12 -48.26
CA GLN A 271 11.33 135.86 -47.53
C GLN A 271 11.93 137.09 -46.84
N GLU A 272 13.14 136.98 -46.27
CA GLU A 272 13.92 138.13 -45.77
C GLU A 272 14.30 139.08 -46.91
N GLU A 273 14.73 138.58 -48.08
CA GLU A 273 14.97 139.40 -49.27
C GLU A 273 13.69 140.09 -49.75
N ARG A 274 12.56 139.38 -49.76
CA ARG A 274 11.25 139.96 -50.08
C ARG A 274 10.89 141.05 -49.09
N ASP A 275 11.09 140.84 -47.79
CA ASP A 275 10.83 141.84 -46.75
C ASP A 275 11.77 143.05 -46.88
N LEU A 276 13.05 142.83 -47.24
CA LEU A 276 14.00 143.90 -47.54
C LEU A 276 13.59 144.70 -48.77
N LEU A 277 13.22 144.03 -49.86
CA LEU A 277 12.71 144.67 -51.07
C LEU A 277 11.40 145.40 -50.79
N GLN A 278 10.52 144.84 -49.96
CA GLN A 278 9.27 145.47 -49.54
C GLN A 278 9.54 146.71 -48.68
N ASN A 279 10.56 146.67 -47.82
CA ASN A 279 11.03 147.85 -47.08
C ASN A 279 11.68 148.89 -48.00
N GLN A 280 12.43 148.49 -49.03
CA GLN A 280 12.99 149.40 -50.03
C GLN A 280 11.89 150.03 -50.91
N VAL A 281 10.85 149.28 -51.27
CA VAL A 281 9.67 149.80 -51.95
C VAL A 281 8.92 150.76 -51.04
N TRP A 282 8.80 150.46 -49.75
CA TRP A 282 8.19 151.35 -48.77
C TRP A 282 9.00 152.64 -48.58
N GLU A 283 10.34 152.57 -48.55
CA GLU A 283 11.24 153.73 -48.49
C GLU A 283 11.18 154.57 -49.79
N LEU A 284 11.07 153.93 -50.96
CA LEU A 284 10.83 154.61 -52.25
C LEU A 284 9.46 155.27 -52.33
N LEU A 285 8.42 154.63 -51.78
CA LEU A 285 7.09 155.23 -51.64
C LEU A 285 7.13 156.43 -50.69
N GLN A 286 7.87 156.33 -49.59
CA GLN A 286 8.05 157.43 -48.64
C GLN A 286 8.87 158.59 -49.21
N GLN A 287 9.80 158.33 -50.15
CA GLN A 287 10.51 159.36 -50.93
C GLN A 287 9.63 160.01 -52.02
N MET A 288 8.59 159.34 -52.49
CA MET A 288 7.58 159.92 -53.39
C MET A 288 6.45 160.67 -52.64
N GLU A 289 6.30 160.47 -51.33
CA GLU A 289 5.21 161.02 -50.52
C GLU A 289 5.43 162.46 -50.00
N THR A 290 6.52 163.14 -50.41
CA THR A 290 6.73 164.60 -50.20
C THR A 290 6.35 165.49 -51.39
N PHE A 291 5.81 164.94 -52.48
CA PHE A 291 5.23 165.70 -53.58
C PHE A 291 3.82 165.19 -53.93
N GLU A 292 2.84 165.82 -53.29
CA GLU A 292 1.38 165.87 -53.57
C GLU A 292 0.65 164.60 -54.07
N PRO A 293 -0.41 164.14 -53.36
CA PRO A 293 -1.21 163.00 -53.78
C PRO A 293 -2.41 163.43 -54.64
N ASN A 294 -2.65 162.71 -55.73
CA ASN A 294 -3.91 162.72 -56.47
C ASN A 294 -4.28 161.31 -56.94
N SER A 295 -5.57 160.98 -56.71
CA SER A 295 -6.44 160.06 -57.45
C SER A 295 -6.20 158.52 -57.49
N LEU A 296 -7.17 157.80 -56.87
CA LEU A 296 -7.87 156.56 -57.28
C LEU A 296 -8.10 156.36 -58.81
N PRO A 297 -8.71 155.26 -59.34
CA PRO A 297 -8.89 153.83 -58.95
C PRO A 297 -8.70 152.82 -60.13
N ALA A 298 -8.86 151.49 -59.91
CA ALA A 298 -9.43 150.45 -60.82
C ALA A 298 -9.07 149.03 -60.29
N GLN A 299 -10.02 148.20 -59.85
CA GLN A 299 -10.78 147.16 -60.59
C GLN A 299 -10.06 145.81 -60.79
N GLU A 300 -10.78 144.77 -60.34
CA GLU A 300 -10.93 143.40 -60.89
C GLU A 300 -9.99 142.25 -60.48
N GLN A 301 -10.67 141.26 -59.86
CA GLN A 301 -10.74 139.82 -60.17
C GLN A 301 -9.63 138.82 -59.74
N GLU A 302 -10.11 137.58 -59.64
CA GLU A 302 -9.42 136.27 -59.54
C GLU A 302 -8.87 135.89 -58.15
N ASP A 303 -8.90 134.65 -57.67
CA ASP A 303 -9.52 133.39 -58.11
C ASP A 303 -9.37 132.37 -56.96
N ASP A 304 -10.19 131.31 -57.01
CA ASP A 304 -9.86 129.89 -56.77
C ASP A 304 -9.42 129.32 -55.38
N LEU A 305 -9.72 128.02 -55.23
CA LEU A 305 -9.21 126.97 -54.33
C LEU A 305 -10.17 126.32 -53.30
N ASP A 306 -10.82 125.24 -53.76
CA ASP A 306 -10.75 123.83 -53.28
C ASP A 306 -9.71 123.55 -52.16
N LEU A 307 -9.82 122.58 -51.23
CA LEU A 307 -10.58 121.33 -51.06
C LEU A 307 -10.29 120.82 -49.62
N PHE A 308 -11.18 120.05 -48.96
CA PHE A 308 -10.88 118.90 -48.04
C PHE A 308 -12.11 118.39 -47.22
N PRO A 309 -12.05 117.34 -46.35
CA PRO A 309 -11.64 115.92 -46.46
C PRO A 309 -12.67 114.87 -45.90
N PHE A 310 -12.27 113.58 -46.03
CA PHE A 310 -12.27 112.49 -45.02
C PHE A 310 -13.21 111.27 -45.13
N SER A 311 -12.56 110.15 -44.80
CA SER A 311 -12.93 108.74 -44.76
C SER A 311 -13.49 108.30 -43.39
N GLU A 312 -14.45 107.37 -43.37
CA GLU A 312 -14.80 106.49 -42.24
C GLU A 312 -15.69 105.36 -42.82
N LEU A 313 -15.45 104.05 -42.64
CA LEU A 313 -15.74 103.26 -41.44
C LEU A 313 -15.43 101.77 -41.74
N LEU A 314 -14.92 101.01 -40.75
CA LEU A 314 -15.16 99.58 -40.62
C LEU A 314 -15.40 99.21 -39.14
N THR A 315 -16.43 98.40 -38.91
CA THR A 315 -16.91 97.83 -37.65
C THR A 315 -16.51 96.34 -37.47
N PRO A 316 -16.63 95.75 -36.25
CA PRO A 316 -15.95 94.51 -35.84
C PRO A 316 -16.85 93.25 -35.78
N ILE A 317 -16.23 92.08 -35.53
CA ILE A 317 -16.79 90.70 -35.53
C ILE A 317 -17.27 90.26 -34.13
N GLU A 318 -18.39 89.52 -34.11
CA GLU A 318 -19.09 88.92 -32.97
C GLU A 318 -18.42 87.66 -32.37
N THR A 319 -18.78 87.37 -31.12
CA THR A 319 -18.50 86.14 -30.37
C THR A 319 -19.82 85.59 -29.82
N GLN A 320 -20.02 84.26 -29.82
CA GLN A 320 -21.08 83.50 -29.13
C GLN A 320 -20.43 82.18 -28.65
N GLU A 321 -20.39 81.82 -27.35
CA GLU A 321 -21.43 81.42 -26.37
C GLU A 321 -21.96 79.99 -26.52
N ILE A 322 -21.97 79.28 -25.38
CA ILE A 322 -22.11 77.83 -25.15
C ILE A 322 -23.52 77.52 -24.64
N SER A 323 -24.13 76.41 -25.10
CA SER A 323 -25.46 75.95 -24.70
C SER A 323 -25.44 74.63 -23.91
N GLU A 324 -26.32 74.56 -22.90
CA GLU A 324 -26.61 73.45 -21.98
C GLU A 324 -27.51 72.36 -22.61
N THR A 325 -26.95 71.49 -23.44
CA THR A 325 -27.59 70.23 -23.86
C THR A 325 -26.57 69.09 -23.75
N LEU A 326 -27.01 67.86 -23.40
CA LEU A 326 -26.12 66.69 -23.42
C LEU A 326 -25.50 66.62 -24.82
N SER A 327 -24.17 66.75 -24.91
CA SER A 327 -23.46 66.85 -26.20
C SER A 327 -23.85 65.69 -27.11
N GLU A 328 -23.98 65.93 -28.41
CA GLU A 328 -24.36 64.92 -29.42
C GLU A 328 -23.43 63.69 -29.37
N GLU A 329 -22.19 63.89 -28.93
CA GLU A 329 -21.17 62.87 -28.73
C GLU A 329 -21.57 61.85 -27.63
N TRP A 330 -22.22 62.30 -26.54
CA TRP A 330 -22.69 61.42 -25.47
C TRP A 330 -23.96 60.64 -25.85
N MET A 331 -24.79 61.18 -26.74
CA MET A 331 -25.93 60.46 -27.33
C MET A 331 -25.44 59.34 -28.25
N THR A 332 -24.45 59.66 -29.10
CA THR A 332 -23.82 58.69 -30.00
C THR A 332 -23.11 57.57 -29.23
N PHE A 333 -22.45 57.91 -28.13
CA PHE A 333 -21.83 56.93 -27.24
C PHE A 333 -22.86 55.98 -26.61
N MET A 334 -24.04 56.48 -26.19
CA MET A 334 -25.11 55.63 -25.65
C MET A 334 -25.65 54.63 -26.68
N GLU A 335 -25.87 55.06 -27.93
CA GLU A 335 -26.43 54.20 -28.98
C GLU A 335 -25.47 53.07 -29.40
N GLN A 336 -24.16 53.30 -29.30
CA GLN A 336 -23.15 52.32 -29.69
C GLN A 336 -22.76 51.34 -28.58
N LEU A 337 -23.21 51.57 -27.34
CA LEU A 337 -22.94 50.67 -26.23
C LEU A 337 -23.95 49.51 -26.19
N PRO A 338 -23.51 48.25 -26.23
CA PRO A 338 -24.38 47.10 -26.06
C PRO A 338 -24.89 46.99 -24.61
N ASP A 339 -26.05 46.36 -24.44
CA ASP A 339 -26.78 46.31 -23.16
C ASP A 339 -25.95 45.80 -21.98
N HIS A 340 -25.03 44.86 -22.22
CA HIS A 340 -24.16 44.31 -21.17
C HIS A 340 -23.06 45.29 -20.73
N GLU A 341 -22.58 46.17 -21.62
CA GLU A 341 -21.63 47.24 -21.30
C GLU A 341 -22.31 48.38 -20.51
N ILE A 342 -23.57 48.68 -20.83
CA ILE A 342 -24.40 49.63 -20.06
C ILE A 342 -24.68 49.10 -18.64
N GLN A 343 -24.88 47.78 -18.49
CA GLN A 343 -25.04 47.14 -17.18
C GLN A 343 -23.76 47.23 -16.34
N VAL A 344 -22.58 47.17 -16.96
CA VAL A 344 -21.29 47.40 -16.28
C VAL A 344 -21.18 48.85 -15.80
N LEU A 345 -21.49 49.84 -16.64
CA LEU A 345 -21.54 51.26 -16.23
C LEU A 345 -22.52 51.50 -15.08
N LYS A 346 -23.70 50.86 -15.13
CA LYS A 346 -24.70 50.92 -14.05
C LYS A 346 -24.19 50.29 -12.75
N ALA A 347 -23.48 49.17 -12.82
CA ALA A 347 -22.87 48.53 -11.65
C ALA A 347 -21.79 49.40 -11.02
N ILE A 348 -20.97 50.08 -11.84
CA ILE A 348 -19.91 50.99 -11.37
C ILE A 348 -20.51 52.23 -10.71
N VAL A 349 -21.56 52.82 -11.29
CA VAL A 349 -22.25 54.00 -10.72
C VAL A 349 -22.96 53.68 -9.39
N LYS A 350 -23.51 52.46 -9.24
CA LYS A 350 -24.20 52.03 -8.01
C LYS A 350 -23.27 51.56 -6.89
N GLN A 351 -22.00 51.27 -7.20
CA GLN A 351 -20.95 50.85 -6.26
C GLN A 351 -21.27 49.61 -5.40
N GLU A 352 -22.29 48.81 -5.75
CA GLU A 352 -22.63 47.58 -5.03
C GLU A 352 -21.91 46.37 -5.64
N ASN A 353 -21.04 45.72 -4.85
CA ASN A 353 -20.31 44.48 -5.19
C ASN A 353 -19.72 44.44 -6.61
N LEU A 354 -18.94 45.47 -6.93
CA LEU A 354 -18.40 45.79 -8.26
C LEU A 354 -17.68 44.61 -8.92
N LYS A 355 -16.82 43.89 -8.19
CA LYS A 355 -16.09 42.71 -8.71
C LYS A 355 -17.01 41.53 -9.01
N GLY A 356 -17.97 41.26 -8.12
CA GLY A 356 -18.90 40.14 -8.29
C GLY A 356 -19.84 40.34 -9.48
N THR A 357 -20.38 41.55 -9.62
CA THR A 357 -21.32 41.87 -10.70
C THR A 357 -20.64 41.95 -12.06
N ILE A 358 -19.47 42.58 -12.17
CA ILE A 358 -18.73 42.62 -13.45
C ILE A 358 -18.29 41.21 -13.85
N LYS A 359 -17.87 40.36 -12.90
CA LYS A 359 -17.55 38.96 -13.18
C LYS A 359 -18.75 38.18 -13.70
N GLN A 360 -19.92 38.33 -13.09
CA GLN A 360 -21.15 37.67 -13.55
C GLN A 360 -21.55 38.12 -14.96
N ILE A 361 -21.46 39.42 -15.26
CA ILE A 361 -21.77 39.96 -16.59
C ILE A 361 -20.77 39.45 -17.63
N ALA A 362 -19.48 39.36 -17.28
CA ALA A 362 -18.44 38.83 -18.16
C ALA A 362 -18.65 37.34 -18.46
N GLU A 363 -18.94 36.52 -17.43
CA GLU A 363 -19.25 35.10 -17.61
C GLU A 363 -20.49 34.87 -18.48
N ALA A 364 -21.54 35.67 -18.29
CA ALA A 364 -22.78 35.57 -19.08
C ALA A 364 -22.58 35.91 -20.57
N ASN A 365 -21.58 36.73 -20.89
CA ASN A 365 -21.28 37.17 -22.26
C ASN A 365 -20.02 36.50 -22.85
N ILE A 366 -19.45 35.49 -22.18
CA ILE A 366 -18.23 34.78 -22.61
C ILE A 366 -17.05 35.75 -22.82
N THR A 367 -16.94 36.77 -21.96
CA THR A 367 -15.84 37.75 -21.98
C THR A 367 -15.08 37.75 -20.65
N MET A 368 -13.96 38.47 -20.59
CA MET A 368 -13.23 38.69 -19.34
C MET A 368 -13.58 40.06 -18.74
N PRO A 369 -13.67 40.19 -17.40
CA PRO A 369 -14.02 41.45 -16.74
C PRO A 369 -13.19 42.65 -17.17
N ASN A 370 -11.88 42.47 -17.31
CA ASN A 370 -10.97 43.54 -17.73
C ASN A 370 -11.22 43.96 -19.18
N LEU A 371 -11.49 42.98 -20.07
CA LEU A 371 -11.80 43.26 -21.47
C LEU A 371 -13.11 44.02 -21.65
N LEU A 372 -14.09 43.88 -20.75
CA LEU A 372 -15.31 44.68 -20.77
C LEU A 372 -15.04 46.15 -20.42
N ILE A 373 -14.17 46.40 -19.44
CA ILE A 373 -13.78 47.77 -19.07
C ILE A 373 -12.94 48.40 -20.17
N ASP A 374 -12.02 47.63 -20.75
CA ASP A 374 -11.19 48.08 -21.87
C ASP A 374 -12.05 48.37 -23.11
N ALA A 375 -13.04 47.53 -23.43
CA ALA A 375 -13.96 47.76 -24.55
C ALA A 375 -14.81 49.04 -24.37
N ILE A 376 -15.31 49.30 -23.16
CA ILE A 376 -16.06 50.53 -22.86
C ILE A 376 -15.14 51.75 -23.01
N ASN A 377 -13.91 51.65 -22.52
CA ASN A 377 -12.92 52.73 -22.61
C ASN A 377 -12.41 52.98 -24.03
N GLU A 378 -12.26 51.93 -24.83
CA GLU A 378 -11.91 52.03 -26.24
C GLU A 378 -13.01 52.76 -27.01
N ARG A 379 -14.27 52.36 -26.84
CA ARG A 379 -15.42 53.06 -27.44
C ARG A 379 -15.57 54.49 -26.95
N ALA A 380 -15.29 54.73 -25.67
CA ALA A 380 -15.33 56.08 -25.11
C ALA A 380 -14.23 56.96 -25.72
N ASN A 381 -13.01 56.43 -25.85
CA ASN A 381 -11.91 57.13 -26.49
C ASN A 381 -12.19 57.41 -27.97
N ASP A 382 -12.84 56.49 -28.68
CA ASP A 382 -13.15 56.66 -30.10
C ASP A 382 -14.23 57.74 -30.36
N ILE A 383 -15.19 57.89 -29.45
CA ILE A 383 -16.36 58.78 -29.65
C ILE A 383 -16.22 60.10 -28.88
N LEU A 384 -15.72 60.04 -27.65
CA LEU A 384 -15.57 61.17 -26.74
C LEU A 384 -14.12 61.70 -26.72
N GLY A 385 -13.16 60.97 -27.28
CA GLY A 385 -11.73 61.33 -27.23
C GLY A 385 -11.07 61.11 -25.86
N GLU A 386 -11.81 60.56 -24.89
CA GLU A 386 -11.41 60.48 -23.49
C GLU A 386 -11.82 59.14 -22.85
N LEU A 387 -11.06 58.69 -21.87
CA LEU A 387 -11.34 57.46 -21.12
C LEU A 387 -12.40 57.74 -20.05
N VAL A 388 -13.45 56.92 -19.99
CA VAL A 388 -14.57 57.14 -19.05
C VAL A 388 -14.38 56.40 -17.72
N ILE A 389 -13.67 55.26 -17.73
CA ILE A 389 -13.41 54.42 -16.56
C ILE A 389 -11.90 54.37 -16.29
N ASN A 390 -11.48 54.57 -15.05
CA ASN A 390 -10.11 54.36 -14.63
C ASN A 390 -9.84 52.84 -14.44
N PRO A 391 -8.90 52.24 -15.20
CA PRO A 391 -8.60 50.81 -15.13
C PRO A 391 -7.70 50.39 -13.95
N GLY A 392 -7.59 51.22 -12.89
CA GLY A 392 -6.72 51.02 -11.73
C GLY A 392 -7.01 49.75 -10.90
N ILE A 393 -6.36 48.65 -11.30
CA ILE A 393 -5.92 47.37 -10.66
C ILE A 393 -6.78 46.68 -9.60
N GLU A 394 -7.64 47.34 -8.81
CA GLU A 394 -8.58 46.64 -7.94
C GLU A 394 -10.03 47.09 -8.02
N ASN A 395 -10.34 48.37 -8.29
CA ASN A 395 -11.72 48.85 -8.32
C ASN A 395 -11.92 49.82 -9.50
N PRO A 396 -12.58 49.41 -10.62
CA PRO A 396 -12.89 50.34 -11.69
C PRO A 396 -13.84 51.45 -11.23
N GLU A 397 -13.44 52.70 -11.41
CA GLU A 397 -14.18 53.90 -11.05
C GLU A 397 -14.32 54.83 -12.25
N ILE A 398 -15.46 55.50 -12.41
CA ILE A 398 -15.68 56.49 -13.47
C ILE A 398 -14.99 57.81 -13.07
N TYR A 399 -14.30 58.46 -14.02
CA TYR A 399 -13.68 59.76 -13.76
C TYR A 399 -14.71 60.80 -13.32
N GLN A 400 -14.36 61.61 -12.32
CA GLN A 400 -15.31 62.50 -11.64
C GLN A 400 -16.01 63.49 -12.58
N GLU A 401 -15.35 63.90 -13.66
CA GLU A 401 -15.87 64.78 -14.70
C GLU A 401 -16.97 64.14 -15.55
N HIS A 402 -16.95 62.81 -15.72
CA HIS A 402 -17.91 62.07 -16.53
C HIS A 402 -19.06 61.45 -15.75
N ILE A 403 -18.98 61.40 -14.41
CA ILE A 403 -20.03 60.81 -13.55
C ILE A 403 -21.41 61.45 -13.80
N ILE A 404 -21.47 62.77 -13.98
CA ILE A 404 -22.74 63.49 -14.21
C ILE A 404 -23.33 63.13 -15.57
N ASN A 405 -22.50 63.05 -16.61
CA ASN A 405 -22.92 62.70 -17.97
C ASN A 405 -23.34 61.23 -18.06
N VAL A 406 -22.60 60.31 -17.44
CA VAL A 406 -22.94 58.88 -17.37
C VAL A 406 -24.24 58.65 -16.57
N LYS A 407 -24.46 59.37 -15.46
CA LYS A 407 -25.73 59.29 -14.72
C LYS A 407 -26.93 59.76 -15.55
N LYS A 408 -26.78 60.86 -16.30
CA LYS A 408 -27.82 61.37 -17.21
C LYS A 408 -28.08 60.37 -18.34
N MET A 409 -27.02 59.78 -18.90
CA MET A 409 -27.10 58.75 -19.95
C MET A 409 -27.83 57.50 -19.45
N LEU A 410 -27.49 56.98 -18.28
CA LEU A 410 -28.19 55.83 -17.68
C LEU A 410 -29.67 56.12 -17.38
N ALA A 411 -30.01 57.33 -16.94
CA ALA A 411 -31.40 57.72 -16.71
C ALA A 411 -32.23 57.78 -18.01
N LEU A 412 -31.62 58.22 -19.12
CA LEU A 412 -32.25 58.20 -20.44
C LEU A 412 -32.45 56.77 -20.95
N TYR A 413 -31.45 55.90 -20.80
CA TYR A 413 -31.54 54.49 -21.19
C TYR A 413 -32.61 53.73 -20.39
N GLU A 414 -32.71 53.92 -19.07
CA GLU A 414 -33.77 53.30 -18.25
C GLU A 414 -35.18 53.77 -18.66
N ASN A 415 -35.34 55.04 -19.07
CA ASN A 415 -36.60 55.56 -19.61
C ASN A 415 -36.95 54.95 -20.98
N LEU A 416 -35.95 54.66 -21.83
CA LEU A 416 -36.17 53.98 -23.11
C LEU A 416 -36.59 52.51 -22.91
N MET A 417 -35.92 51.80 -22.00
CA MET A 417 -36.22 50.39 -21.70
C MET A 417 -37.59 50.21 -21.02
N THR A 418 -37.97 51.11 -20.11
CA THR A 418 -39.32 51.08 -19.49
C THR A 418 -40.43 51.38 -20.48
N ARG A 419 -40.20 52.25 -21.48
CA ARG A 419 -41.14 52.47 -22.59
C ARG A 419 -41.29 51.24 -23.47
N GLN A 420 -40.19 50.55 -23.81
CA GLN A 420 -40.22 49.32 -24.60
C GLN A 420 -40.90 48.15 -23.85
N ALA A 421 -40.69 48.02 -22.53
CA ALA A 421 -41.37 47.00 -21.71
C ALA A 421 -42.87 47.27 -21.50
N SER A 422 -43.32 48.54 -21.57
CA SER A 422 -44.74 48.92 -21.47
C SER A 422 -45.52 48.79 -22.78
N SER A 423 -44.83 48.51 -23.90
CA SER A 423 -45.40 48.43 -25.26
C SER A 423 -45.57 46.98 -25.76
N ASN A 424 -45.41 45.98 -24.90
CA ASN A 424 -45.62 44.56 -25.20
C ASN A 424 -46.82 43.97 -24.46
#